data_AF-A0A3C2A275-F1
#
_entry.id   AF-A0A3C2A275-F1
#
_cell.length_a   1.000
_cell.length_b   1.000
_cell.length_c   1.000
_cell.angle_alpha   90.00
_cell.angle_beta   90.00
_cell.angle_gamma   90.00
#
_symmetry.space_group_name_H-M   'P 1'
#
loop_
_entity.id
_entity.type
_entity.pdbx_description
1 polymer ?
#
loop_
_entity_poly.entity_id
_entity_poly.type
_entity_poly.pdbx_seq_one_letter_code
_entity_poly.pdbx_strand_id
1 'polypeptide(L)'
;MHRRHLVLACLALLAACNLSERVDPLPDSVPGPHQILSYAVEPEDTEPDLTTGLETQYAYLPAEASARVGRLVIFIPGTFGQPQGYLRIVQAAAQYGYHAFGIAYQNDRPIGNYCGTTTDSTCTERVLREFFEGVDHSPEVEVTEAESFTNRIRQMLRHLDAAQPTEGWGNFLTTNGTPRWELISLG
;
A
#
# COMPACT_ATOMS: atom_id res chain seq x y z
N MET A 1 8.51 -73.18 42.15
CA MET A 1 7.37 -72.36 42.62
C MET A 1 7.60 -70.93 42.13
N HIS A 2 6.99 -70.54 41.01
CA HIS A 2 5.81 -69.65 40.96
C HIS A 2 6.07 -68.21 41.45
N ARG A 3 6.31 -67.27 40.52
CA ARG A 3 5.37 -66.18 40.19
C ARG A 3 5.92 -65.25 39.11
N ARG A 4 5.14 -65.11 38.03
CA ARG A 4 5.21 -64.08 36.99
C ARG A 4 4.38 -62.89 37.46
N HIS A 5 4.89 -61.66 37.35
CA HIS A 5 4.11 -60.41 37.25
C HIS A 5 4.98 -59.41 36.46
N LEU A 6 4.86 -59.35 35.13
CA LEU A 6 4.04 -58.39 34.38
C LEU A 6 4.12 -56.95 34.93
N VAL A 7 5.00 -56.13 34.36
CA VAL A 7 4.93 -54.67 34.49
C VAL A 7 4.43 -54.11 33.16
N LEU A 8 3.30 -53.43 33.26
CA LEU A 8 2.54 -52.77 32.19
C LEU A 8 3.42 -51.79 31.40
N ALA A 9 3.40 -51.92 30.07
CA ALA A 9 3.83 -50.85 29.16
C ALA A 9 2.73 -49.77 29.11
N CYS A 10 3.03 -48.56 29.58
CA CYS A 10 2.21 -47.38 29.30
C CYS A 10 2.50 -46.91 27.87
N LEU A 11 1.60 -47.25 26.93
CA LEU A 11 1.51 -46.55 25.65
C LEU A 11 0.81 -45.19 25.90
N ALA A 12 1.58 -44.11 25.95
CA ALA A 12 1.05 -42.77 25.77
C ALA A 12 0.82 -42.55 24.26
N LEU A 13 -0.43 -42.60 23.80
CA LEU A 13 -0.79 -42.10 22.47
C LEU A 13 -0.67 -40.57 22.48
N LEU A 14 0.40 -40.05 21.88
CA LEU A 14 0.46 -38.67 21.43
C LEU A 14 -0.48 -38.52 20.23
N ALA A 15 -1.72 -38.07 20.49
CA ALA A 15 -2.59 -37.57 19.43
C ALA A 15 -2.02 -36.21 18.95
N ALA A 16 -1.11 -36.26 17.98
CA ALA A 16 -0.73 -35.07 17.23
C ALA A 16 -1.94 -34.63 16.40
N CYS A 17 -2.61 -33.55 16.84
CA CYS A 17 -3.52 -32.80 15.99
C CYS A 17 -2.71 -32.23 14.82
N ASN A 18 -2.67 -32.94 13.70
CA ASN A 18 -2.26 -32.38 12.43
C ASN A 18 -3.38 -31.45 11.94
N LEU A 19 -3.49 -30.24 12.49
CA LEU A 19 -4.02 -29.12 11.71
C LEU A 19 -2.93 -28.77 10.68
N SER A 20 -2.90 -29.55 9.60
CA SER A 20 -2.30 -29.09 8.36
C SER A 20 -3.27 -28.05 7.81
N GLU A 21 -3.01 -26.78 8.11
CA GLU A 21 -3.61 -25.70 7.34
C GLU A 21 -3.25 -25.98 5.88
N ARG A 22 -4.27 -26.24 5.04
CA ARG A 22 -4.05 -26.27 3.60
C ARG A 22 -3.63 -24.86 3.22
N VAL A 23 -2.32 -24.67 3.06
CA VAL A 23 -1.82 -23.59 2.22
C VAL A 23 -2.27 -23.97 0.82
N ASP A 24 -3.31 -23.32 0.33
CA ASP A 24 -3.69 -23.47 -1.07
C ASP A 24 -2.44 -23.18 -1.92
N PRO A 25 -2.11 -24.06 -2.90
CA PRO A 25 -1.01 -23.79 -3.81
C PRO A 25 -1.22 -22.42 -4.43
N LEU A 26 -0.18 -21.58 -4.40
CA LEU A 26 -0.17 -20.36 -5.20
C LEU A 26 -0.53 -20.75 -6.64
N PRO A 27 -1.46 -20.04 -7.31
CA PRO A 27 -1.90 -20.41 -8.64
C PRO A 27 -0.71 -20.58 -9.59
N ASP A 28 -0.68 -21.70 -10.31
CA ASP A 28 0.46 -22.22 -11.10
C ASP A 28 0.88 -21.34 -12.30
N SER A 29 0.31 -20.16 -12.47
CA SER A 29 0.79 -19.17 -13.43
C SER A 29 0.48 -17.77 -12.94
N VAL A 30 1.47 -17.13 -12.32
CA VAL A 30 1.51 -15.67 -12.41
C VAL A 30 1.77 -15.38 -13.90
N PRO A 31 0.85 -14.72 -14.63
CA PRO A 31 1.10 -14.37 -16.02
C PRO A 31 2.45 -13.67 -16.14
N GLY A 32 3.23 -14.03 -17.18
CA GLY A 32 4.55 -13.46 -17.39
C GLY A 32 4.51 -11.93 -17.45
N PRO A 33 5.65 -11.25 -17.24
CA PRO A 33 5.66 -9.79 -17.11
C PRO A 33 5.04 -9.13 -18.34
N HIS A 34 3.90 -8.49 -18.15
CA HIS A 34 3.21 -7.74 -19.19
C HIS A 34 4.06 -6.55 -19.63
N GLN A 35 3.93 -6.12 -20.89
CA GLN A 35 4.40 -4.80 -21.28
C GLN A 35 3.62 -3.75 -20.48
N ILE A 36 4.33 -2.71 -20.01
CA ILE A 36 3.75 -1.66 -19.18
C ILE A 36 3.81 -0.31 -19.91
N LEU A 37 2.81 0.53 -19.66
CA LEU A 37 2.87 1.95 -19.96
C LEU A 37 3.40 2.68 -18.72
N SER A 38 3.91 3.91 -18.90
CA SER A 38 4.51 4.70 -17.84
C SER A 38 4.13 6.17 -17.95
N TYR A 39 3.85 6.79 -16.81
CA TYR A 39 3.57 8.21 -16.68
C TYR A 39 4.47 8.81 -15.60
N ALA A 40 5.11 9.93 -15.90
CA ALA A 40 5.75 10.79 -14.93
C ALA A 40 4.81 11.99 -14.70
N VAL A 41 4.53 12.30 -13.44
CA VAL A 41 3.58 13.34 -13.05
C VAL A 41 4.24 14.20 -11.97
N GLU A 42 4.29 15.51 -12.18
CA GLU A 42 4.72 16.42 -11.13
C GLU A 42 3.58 16.63 -10.13
N PRO A 43 3.81 16.60 -8.80
CA PRO A 43 2.73 16.71 -7.82
C PRO A 43 1.87 17.98 -8.00
N GLU A 44 2.49 19.09 -8.37
CA GLU A 44 1.84 20.38 -8.62
C GLU A 44 0.86 20.37 -9.82
N ASP A 45 1.03 19.44 -10.77
CA ASP A 45 0.07 19.24 -11.87
C ASP A 45 -1.21 18.52 -11.41
N THR A 46 -1.19 17.92 -10.21
CA THR A 46 -2.34 17.21 -9.62
C THR A 46 -3.05 18.05 -8.57
N GLU A 47 -2.30 18.83 -7.79
CA GLU A 47 -2.78 19.65 -6.69
C GLU A 47 -1.88 20.89 -6.56
N PRO A 48 -2.32 22.08 -7.03
CA PRO A 48 -1.49 23.28 -7.03
C PRO A 48 -1.23 23.85 -5.62
N ASP A 49 -2.01 23.45 -4.62
CA ASP A 49 -1.84 23.90 -3.23
C ASP A 49 -0.76 23.10 -2.46
N LEU A 50 -0.09 22.14 -3.11
CA LEU A 50 1.03 21.41 -2.51
C LEU A 50 2.26 22.31 -2.33
N THR A 51 2.88 22.20 -1.17
CA THR A 51 4.09 22.95 -0.79
C THR A 51 5.25 22.04 -0.38
N THR A 52 4.97 20.76 -0.10
CA THR A 52 5.96 19.75 0.28
C THR A 52 5.86 18.50 -0.62
N GLY A 53 6.84 17.59 -0.54
CA GLY A 53 6.79 16.32 -1.26
C GLY A 53 6.52 16.51 -2.76
N LEU A 54 7.36 17.34 -3.40
CA LEU A 54 7.21 17.83 -4.78
C LEU A 54 8.02 17.00 -5.78
N GLU A 55 8.57 15.87 -5.35
CA GLU A 55 9.28 14.99 -6.25
C GLU A 55 8.35 14.35 -7.29
N THR A 56 8.85 14.23 -8.51
CA THR A 56 8.16 13.56 -9.61
C THR A 56 7.66 12.18 -9.19
N GLN A 57 6.38 11.93 -9.46
CA GLN A 57 5.69 10.69 -9.20
C GLN A 57 5.64 9.84 -10.47
N TYR A 58 5.57 8.51 -10.29
CA TYR A 58 5.57 7.58 -11.42
C TYR A 58 4.43 6.59 -11.31
N ALA A 59 3.65 6.50 -12.39
CA ALA A 59 2.55 5.55 -12.54
C ALA A 59 2.82 4.57 -13.68
N TYR A 60 2.36 3.34 -13.51
CA TYR A 60 2.52 2.23 -14.44
C TYR A 60 1.25 1.37 -14.46
N LEU A 61 0.99 0.74 -15.60
CA LEU A 61 -0.09 -0.23 -15.78
C LEU A 61 0.22 -1.17 -16.95
N PRO A 62 -0.42 -2.34 -17.03
CA PRO A 62 -0.37 -3.19 -18.23
C PRO A 62 -0.86 -2.43 -19.46
N ALA A 63 -0.07 -2.49 -20.53
CA ALA A 63 -0.40 -1.89 -21.82
C ALA A 63 -1.68 -2.51 -22.41
N GLU A 64 -1.77 -3.84 -22.37
CA GLU A 64 -2.94 -4.57 -22.82
C GLU A 64 -4.06 -4.51 -21.78
N ALA A 65 -5.24 -4.03 -22.18
CA ALA A 65 -6.38 -3.89 -21.27
C ALA A 65 -6.82 -5.24 -20.67
N SER A 66 -6.68 -6.34 -21.41
CA SER A 66 -7.02 -7.70 -20.96
C SER A 66 -6.10 -8.24 -19.86
N ALA A 67 -4.93 -7.63 -19.65
CA ALA A 67 -3.99 -7.98 -18.60
C ALA A 67 -4.27 -7.27 -17.26
N ARG A 68 -5.18 -6.30 -17.23
CA ARG A 68 -5.46 -5.49 -16.04
C ARG A 68 -6.38 -6.24 -15.08
N VAL A 69 -5.92 -6.48 -13.86
CA VAL A 69 -6.67 -7.26 -12.84
C VAL A 69 -7.70 -6.43 -12.07
N GLY A 70 -7.81 -5.12 -12.36
CA GLY A 70 -8.75 -4.22 -11.69
C GLY A 70 -8.40 -3.91 -10.23
N ARG A 71 -7.10 -3.95 -9.89
CA ARG A 71 -6.57 -3.61 -8.56
C ARG A 71 -5.41 -2.61 -8.69
N LEU A 72 -5.25 -1.78 -7.68
CA LEU A 72 -4.24 -0.74 -7.60
C LEU A 72 -3.25 -1.04 -6.47
N VAL A 73 -1.96 -0.91 -6.76
CA VAL A 73 -0.88 -0.90 -5.76
C VAL A 73 -0.32 0.51 -5.65
N ILE A 74 -0.27 1.06 -4.44
CA ILE A 74 0.36 2.35 -4.18
C ILE A 74 1.55 2.13 -3.27
N PHE A 75 2.73 2.55 -3.71
CA PHE A 75 3.92 2.48 -2.87
C PHE A 75 4.13 3.80 -2.13
N ILE A 76 4.34 3.74 -0.82
CA ILE A 76 4.58 4.90 0.04
C ILE A 76 6.06 4.89 0.45
N PRO A 77 6.87 5.83 -0.06
CA PRO A 77 8.28 5.95 0.33
C PRO A 77 8.48 6.02 1.85
N GLY A 78 9.51 5.36 2.37
CA GLY A 78 9.89 5.54 3.79
C GLY A 78 10.43 6.94 4.06
N THR A 79 10.80 7.24 5.31
CA THR A 79 11.41 8.54 5.68
C THR A 79 12.61 8.86 4.77
N PHE A 80 12.64 10.08 4.22
CA PHE A 80 13.60 10.58 3.23
C PHE A 80 13.61 9.84 1.87
N GLY A 81 12.69 8.90 1.66
CA GLY A 81 12.52 8.20 0.41
C GLY A 81 11.82 9.07 -0.63
N GLN A 82 12.09 8.80 -1.91
CA GLN A 82 11.45 9.49 -3.02
C GLN A 82 10.86 8.44 -4.00
N PRO A 83 9.80 8.74 -4.77
CA PRO A 83 9.20 7.78 -5.70
C PRO A 83 10.20 7.10 -6.63
N GLN A 84 11.20 7.85 -7.11
CA GLN A 84 12.29 7.35 -7.95
C GLN A 84 13.08 6.19 -7.32
N GLY A 85 13.18 6.13 -5.99
CA GLY A 85 13.86 5.04 -5.27
C GLY A 85 13.11 3.71 -5.34
N TYR A 86 11.83 3.72 -5.72
CA TYR A 86 10.92 2.58 -5.65
C TYR A 86 10.35 2.16 -7.00
N LEU A 87 10.91 2.63 -8.12
CA LEU A 87 10.40 2.29 -9.46
C LEU A 87 10.26 0.78 -9.68
N ARG A 88 11.23 -0.02 -9.22
CA ARG A 88 11.24 -1.47 -9.48
C ARG A 88 10.02 -2.18 -8.88
N ILE A 89 9.59 -1.80 -7.67
CA ILE A 89 8.44 -2.44 -7.03
C ILE A 89 7.13 -2.03 -7.70
N VAL A 90 7.00 -0.76 -8.08
CA VAL A 90 5.82 -0.25 -8.79
C VAL A 90 5.71 -0.83 -10.20
N GLN A 91 6.84 -0.91 -10.93
CA GLN A 91 6.91 -1.55 -12.25
C GLN A 91 6.61 -3.04 -12.17
N ALA A 92 7.12 -3.74 -11.15
CA ALA A 92 6.82 -5.16 -10.95
C ALA A 92 5.32 -5.39 -10.72
N ALA A 93 4.65 -4.56 -9.90
CA ALA A 93 3.20 -4.64 -9.73
C ALA A 93 2.47 -4.48 -11.08
N ALA A 94 2.87 -3.50 -11.90
CA ALA A 94 2.27 -3.31 -13.23
C ALA A 94 2.54 -4.48 -14.19
N GLN A 95 3.74 -5.06 -14.17
CA GLN A 95 4.07 -6.26 -14.93
C GLN A 95 3.20 -7.46 -14.56
N TYR A 96 2.64 -7.47 -13.34
CA TYR A 96 1.75 -8.52 -12.85
C TYR A 96 0.25 -8.15 -12.90
N GLY A 97 -0.10 -7.13 -13.69
CA GLY A 97 -1.50 -6.86 -14.01
C GLY A 97 -2.13 -5.70 -13.23
N TYR A 98 -1.43 -5.13 -12.26
CA TYR A 98 -1.97 -4.07 -11.41
C TYR A 98 -1.81 -2.69 -12.08
N HIS A 99 -2.74 -1.79 -11.82
CA HIS A 99 -2.37 -0.38 -11.85
C HIS A 99 -1.44 -0.11 -10.68
N ALA A 100 -0.42 0.72 -10.86
CA ALA A 100 0.53 0.98 -9.79
C ALA A 100 1.12 2.38 -9.87
N PHE A 101 1.29 3.05 -8.74
CA PHE A 101 2.08 4.28 -8.67
C PHE A 101 2.77 4.47 -7.32
N GLY A 102 3.82 5.28 -7.28
CA GLY A 102 4.42 5.77 -6.05
C GLY A 102 4.06 7.24 -5.83
N ILE A 103 3.74 7.62 -4.59
CA ILE A 103 3.42 9.02 -4.24
C ILE A 103 4.62 9.74 -3.63
N ALA A 104 4.74 11.03 -3.91
CA ALA A 104 5.61 11.93 -3.15
C ALA A 104 4.79 12.57 -2.03
N TYR A 105 5.40 12.83 -0.88
CA TYR A 105 4.76 13.43 0.29
C TYR A 105 5.82 13.94 1.28
N GLN A 106 5.42 14.75 2.27
CA GLN A 106 6.33 15.15 3.34
C GLN A 106 6.76 13.95 4.20
N ASN A 107 8.01 13.54 4.06
CA ASN A 107 8.59 12.41 4.79
C ASN A 107 10.00 12.69 5.32
N ASP A 108 10.33 13.96 5.56
CA ASP A 108 11.62 14.46 6.02
C ASP A 108 11.89 14.25 7.52
N ARG A 109 10.94 13.66 8.24
CA ARG A 109 11.05 13.37 9.68
C ARG A 109 10.54 11.97 10.01
N PRO A 110 11.32 11.14 10.73
CA PRO A 110 10.82 9.85 11.22
C PRO A 110 9.60 10.03 12.12
N ILE A 111 8.61 9.13 12.01
CA ILE A 111 7.35 9.23 12.77
C ILE A 111 7.60 9.30 14.29
N GLY A 112 8.56 8.50 14.79
CA GLY A 112 8.92 8.46 16.21
C GLY A 112 9.50 9.78 16.74
N ASN A 113 10.01 10.65 15.86
CA ASN A 113 10.55 11.95 16.27
C ASN A 113 9.45 12.98 16.53
N TYR A 114 8.24 12.83 15.95
CA TYR A 114 7.11 13.72 16.26
C TYR A 114 6.70 13.60 17.73
N CYS A 115 6.71 12.37 18.27
CA CYS A 115 6.19 12.08 19.61
C CYS A 115 7.28 11.93 20.69
N GLY A 116 8.54 12.29 20.41
CA GLY A 116 9.68 11.93 21.26
C GLY A 116 9.70 12.56 22.66
N THR A 117 8.88 13.59 22.91
CA THR A 117 8.86 14.33 24.20
C THR A 117 7.52 14.25 24.93
N THR A 118 6.48 13.73 24.28
CA THR A 118 5.15 13.64 24.87
C THR A 118 4.97 12.33 25.65
N THR A 119 4.15 12.38 26.70
CA THR A 119 3.69 11.19 27.43
C THR A 119 2.40 10.62 26.87
N ASP A 120 1.82 11.24 25.84
CA ASP A 120 0.61 10.76 25.17
C ASP A 120 0.90 9.49 24.38
N SER A 121 0.36 8.36 24.87
CA SER A 121 0.49 7.06 24.23
C SER A 121 -0.21 6.97 22.87
N THR A 122 -1.10 7.90 22.55
CA THR A 122 -1.85 7.94 21.28
C THR A 122 -1.22 8.86 20.23
N CYS A 123 -0.14 9.57 20.56
CA CYS A 123 0.48 10.57 19.68
C CYS A 123 0.80 10.02 18.28
N THR A 124 1.45 8.85 18.18
CA THR A 124 1.83 8.27 16.88
C THR A 124 0.60 8.00 16.01
N GLU A 125 -0.47 7.45 16.60
CA GLU A 125 -1.72 7.18 15.89
C GLU A 125 -2.35 8.49 15.37
N ARG A 126 -2.39 9.52 16.22
CA ARG A 126 -2.93 10.84 15.89
C ARG A 126 -2.16 11.50 14.76
N VAL A 127 -0.82 11.50 14.82
CA VAL A 127 0.06 12.03 13.76
C VAL A 127 -0.13 11.26 12.45
N LEU A 128 -0.15 9.92 12.47
CA LEU A 128 -0.36 9.13 11.26
C LEU A 128 -1.75 9.37 10.65
N ARG A 129 -2.79 9.52 11.48
CA ARG A 129 -4.14 9.83 11.01
C ARG A 129 -4.20 11.21 10.37
N GLU A 130 -3.50 12.19 10.92
CA GLU A 130 -3.41 13.52 10.32
C GLU A 130 -2.70 13.51 8.96
N PHE A 131 -1.59 12.78 8.81
CA PHE A 131 -0.97 12.56 7.49
C PHE A 131 -1.94 11.90 6.49
N PHE A 132 -2.76 10.96 6.96
CA PHE A 132 -3.67 10.22 6.10
C PHE A 132 -4.87 11.06 5.64
N GLU A 133 -5.43 11.87 6.55
CA GLU A 133 -6.71 12.57 6.37
C GLU A 133 -6.58 14.07 6.08
N GLY A 134 -5.47 14.72 6.50
CA GLY A 134 -5.32 16.18 6.43
C GLY A 134 -6.25 16.94 7.38
N VAL A 135 -6.56 16.31 8.52
CA VAL A 135 -7.41 16.87 9.57
C VAL A 135 -6.58 16.97 10.83
N ASP A 136 -6.69 18.09 11.55
CA ASP A 136 -6.00 18.30 12.83
C ASP A 136 -6.39 17.20 13.83
N HIS A 137 -5.45 16.28 14.04
CA HIS A 137 -5.52 15.25 15.05
C HIS A 137 -4.36 15.37 16.01
N SER A 138 -3.32 16.16 15.79
CA SER A 138 -2.17 16.19 16.70
C SER A 138 -1.55 17.57 16.76
N PRO A 139 -1.22 18.09 17.95
CA PRO A 139 -0.43 19.32 18.04
C PRO A 139 1.03 19.16 17.58
N GLU A 140 1.48 17.92 17.28
CA GLU A 140 2.87 17.62 16.92
C GLU A 140 3.19 17.82 15.44
N VAL A 141 2.16 17.92 14.59
CA VAL A 141 2.28 18.09 13.14
C VAL A 141 1.17 19.01 12.66
N GLU A 142 1.31 19.57 11.46
CA GLU A 142 0.24 20.30 10.77
C GLU A 142 0.19 19.77 9.34
N VAL A 143 -0.87 19.03 9.00
CA VAL A 143 -1.09 18.51 7.63
C VAL A 143 -2.41 19.05 7.10
N THR A 144 -2.35 19.81 6.01
CA THR A 144 -3.54 20.33 5.33
C THR A 144 -4.25 19.23 4.55
N GLU A 145 -5.51 19.45 4.14
CA GLU A 145 -6.21 18.53 3.23
C GLU A 145 -5.39 18.30 1.96
N ALA A 146 -4.82 19.36 1.38
CA ALA A 146 -4.01 19.30 0.17
C ALA A 146 -2.82 18.33 0.34
N GLU A 147 -2.12 18.44 1.48
CA GLU A 147 -0.91 17.67 1.80
C GLU A 147 -1.19 16.21 2.19
N SER A 148 -2.45 15.87 2.50
CA SER A 148 -2.84 14.53 2.96
C SER A 148 -2.61 13.40 1.95
N PHE A 149 -2.38 12.18 2.43
CA PHE A 149 -2.24 11.01 1.56
C PHE A 149 -3.52 10.74 0.77
N THR A 150 -4.67 10.85 1.43
CA THR A 150 -5.94 10.62 0.76
C THR A 150 -6.17 11.61 -0.37
N ASN A 151 -5.83 12.89 -0.19
CA ASN A 151 -5.95 13.88 -1.27
C ASN A 151 -4.94 13.61 -2.39
N ARG A 152 -3.66 13.40 -2.08
CA ARG A 152 -2.62 13.12 -3.09
C ARG A 152 -2.99 11.91 -3.96
N ILE A 153 -3.50 10.84 -3.34
CA ILE A 153 -3.98 9.64 -4.06
C ILE A 153 -5.19 9.97 -4.95
N ARG A 154 -6.18 10.69 -4.40
CA ARG A 154 -7.37 11.14 -5.14
C ARG A 154 -6.99 11.98 -6.37
N GLN A 155 -6.10 12.94 -6.19
CA GLN A 155 -5.71 13.89 -7.24
C GLN A 155 -4.85 13.23 -8.32
N MET A 156 -3.92 12.35 -7.94
CA MET A 156 -3.16 11.54 -8.92
C MET A 156 -4.09 10.68 -9.79
N LEU A 157 -5.07 10.00 -9.18
CA LEU A 157 -6.06 9.19 -9.91
C LEU A 157 -6.91 10.05 -10.86
N ARG A 158 -7.38 11.21 -10.41
CA ARG A 158 -8.15 12.15 -11.23
C ARG A 158 -7.33 12.69 -12.40
N HIS A 159 -6.07 13.05 -12.16
CA HIS A 159 -5.18 13.55 -13.19
C HIS A 159 -4.96 12.49 -14.28
N LEU A 160 -4.62 11.26 -13.89
CA LEU A 160 -4.40 10.15 -14.83
C LEU A 160 -5.68 9.78 -15.60
N ASP A 161 -6.84 9.77 -14.94
CA ASP A 161 -8.12 9.47 -15.60
C ASP A 161 -8.53 10.56 -16.60
N ALA A 162 -8.31 11.83 -16.26
CA ALA A 162 -8.57 12.95 -17.16
C ALA A 162 -7.65 12.91 -18.39
N ALA A 163 -6.38 12.58 -18.20
CA ALA A 163 -5.40 12.48 -19.29
C ALA A 163 -5.61 11.21 -20.15
N GLN A 164 -6.01 10.10 -19.52
CA GLN A 164 -6.11 8.77 -20.14
C GLN A 164 -7.42 8.04 -19.77
N PRO A 165 -8.59 8.52 -20.23
CA PRO A 165 -9.90 8.05 -19.76
C PRO A 165 -10.21 6.59 -20.10
N THR A 166 -9.48 5.99 -21.05
CA THR A 166 -9.66 4.58 -21.45
C THR A 166 -8.79 3.62 -20.65
N GLU A 167 -7.94 4.11 -19.74
CA GLU A 167 -6.98 3.30 -19.01
C GLU A 167 -7.53 2.70 -17.71
N GLY A 168 -8.67 3.21 -17.25
CA GLY A 168 -9.38 2.69 -16.09
C GLY A 168 -8.85 3.19 -14.75
N TRP A 169 -8.12 4.31 -14.73
CA TRP A 169 -7.69 4.97 -13.50
C TRP A 169 -8.87 5.43 -12.64
N GLY A 170 -9.94 5.93 -13.26
CA GLY A 170 -11.17 6.33 -12.58
C GLY A 170 -11.91 5.18 -11.88
N ASN A 171 -11.63 3.92 -12.21
CA ASN A 171 -12.28 2.77 -11.56
C ASN A 171 -11.90 2.61 -10.08
N PHE A 172 -10.81 3.26 -9.64
CA PHE A 172 -10.36 3.27 -8.26
C PHE A 172 -10.96 4.41 -7.42
N LEU A 173 -11.89 5.18 -8.00
CA LEU A 173 -12.63 6.23 -7.31
C LEU A 173 -14.13 5.86 -7.24
N THR A 174 -14.78 6.25 -6.15
CA THR A 174 -16.24 6.26 -6.06
C THR A 174 -16.81 7.40 -6.91
N THR A 175 -18.12 7.42 -7.13
CA THR A 175 -18.81 8.53 -7.81
C THR A 175 -18.54 9.90 -7.16
N ASN A 176 -18.25 9.92 -5.86
CA ASN A 176 -17.94 11.15 -5.11
C ASN A 176 -16.43 11.48 -5.12
N GLY A 177 -15.60 10.71 -5.84
CA GLY A 177 -14.16 10.92 -5.91
C GLY A 177 -13.37 10.41 -4.70
N THR A 178 -13.96 9.57 -3.85
CA THR A 178 -13.24 8.92 -2.74
C THR A 178 -12.50 7.70 -3.26
N PRO A 179 -11.24 7.43 -2.83
CA PRO A 179 -10.56 6.19 -3.17
C PRO A 179 -11.36 4.95 -2.73
N ARG A 180 -11.48 3.98 -3.64
CA ARG A 180 -12.09 2.67 -3.38
C ARG A 180 -11.09 1.75 -2.69
N TRP A 181 -10.89 1.97 -1.40
CA TRP A 181 -9.88 1.28 -0.60
C TRP A 181 -9.94 -0.25 -0.69
N GLU A 182 -11.10 -0.84 -0.99
CA GLU A 182 -11.27 -2.28 -1.21
C GLU A 182 -10.52 -2.83 -2.45
N LEU A 183 -10.13 -1.95 -3.37
CA LEU A 183 -9.36 -2.27 -4.59
C LEU A 183 -7.89 -1.85 -4.50
N ILE A 184 -7.50 -1.20 -3.41
CA ILE A 184 -6.19 -0.54 -3.27
C ILE A 184 -5.37 -1.29 -2.21
N SER A 185 -4.12 -1.59 -2.54
CA SER A 185 -3.13 -2.09 -1.60
C SER A 185 -2.02 -1.06 -1.42
N LEU A 186 -1.72 -0.71 -0.17
CA LEU A 186 -0.59 0.15 0.17
C LEU A 186 0.64 -0.72 0.47
N GLY A 187 1.79 -0.35 -0.08
CA GLY A 187 3.07 -1.05 0.08
C GLY A 187 4.19 -0.13 0.54
#